data_AF-A0A7J4M0X1-F1
#
_entry.id   AF-A0A7J4M0X1-F1
#
_cell.length_a   1.000
_cell.length_b   1.000
_cell.length_c   1.000
_cell.angle_alpha   90.00
_cell.angle_beta   90.00
_cell.angle_gamma   90.00
#
_symmetry.space_group_name_H-M   'P 1'
#
loop_
_entity.id
_entity.type
_entity.pdbx_description
1 polymer ?
#
loop_
_entity_poly.entity_id
_entity_poly.type
_entity_poly.pdbx_seq_one_letter_code
_entity_poly.pdbx_strand_id
1 'polypeptide(L)' 'MQTGEDIKQVIIIRMDIEMSKGKTVAQGCHASLMSYFVAERADKAIAKEWLEEGEKKIVLKVSDEEALEKLYK' A
#
# COMPACT_ATOMS: atom_id res chain seq x y z
N MET A 1 20.11 10.93 16.58
CA MET A 1 18.72 10.47 16.50
C MET A 1 18.34 10.64 15.04
N GLN A 2 18.25 9.55 14.28
CA GLN A 2 17.84 9.64 12.87
C GLN A 2 16.43 10.20 12.83
N THR A 3 16.27 11.41 12.30
CA THR A 3 14.98 11.92 11.84
C THR A 3 14.77 11.39 10.43
N GLY A 4 14.68 10.06 10.30
CA GLY A 4 14.21 9.41 9.08
C GLY A 4 12.69 9.56 9.06
N GLU A 5 12.12 10.01 7.94
CA GLU A 5 10.68 10.04 7.78
C GLU A 5 10.16 8.60 7.81
N ASP A 6 9.31 8.26 8.78
CA ASP A 6 8.70 6.92 8.96
C ASP A 6 8.03 6.44 7.65
N ILE A 7 8.64 5.46 6.99
CA ILE A 7 8.18 4.97 5.68
C ILE A 7 7.02 4.01 5.89
N LYS A 8 5.97 4.19 5.09
CA LYS A 8 4.77 3.34 5.17
C LYS A 8 4.20 3.06 3.80
N GLN A 9 3.59 1.89 3.70
CA GLN A 9 2.76 1.52 2.57
C GLN A 9 1.29 1.75 2.93
N VAL A 10 0.58 2.50 2.09
CA VAL A 10 -0.85 2.73 2.26
C VAL A 10 -1.61 1.97 1.18
N ILE A 11 -2.52 1.08 1.58
CA ILE A 11 -3.31 0.21 0.71
C ILE A 11 -4.75 0.70 0.74
N ILE A 12 -5.26 1.11 -0.42
CA ILE A 12 -6.62 1.64 -0.54
C ILE A 12 -7.54 0.54 -1.09
N ILE A 13 -8.61 0.23 -0.36
CA ILE A 13 -9.60 -0.78 -0.73
C ILE A 13 -10.93 -0.12 -1.08
N ARG A 14 -11.45 -0.45 -2.25
CA ARG A 14 -12.81 -0.10 -2.69
C ARG A 14 -13.87 -0.86 -1.90
N MET A 15 -14.87 -0.14 -1.41
CA MET A 15 -15.96 -0.71 -0.60
C MET A 15 -17.23 -1.01 -1.40
N ASP A 16 -17.38 -0.46 -2.61
CA ASP A 16 -18.48 -0.76 -3.54
C ASP A 16 -18.39 -2.17 -4.15
N ILE A 17 -17.19 -2.76 -4.16
CA ILE A 17 -16.99 -4.14 -4.60
C ILE A 17 -17.25 -5.08 -3.42
N GLU A 18 -18.34 -5.86 -3.48
CA GLU A 18 -18.69 -6.87 -2.49
C GLU A 18 -17.73 -8.07 -2.53
N MET A 19 -16.54 -7.88 -1.97
CA MET A 19 -15.55 -8.94 -1.80
C MET A 19 -15.79 -9.73 -0.51
N SER A 20 -15.61 -11.04 -0.57
CA SER A 20 -15.46 -11.84 0.65
C SER A 20 -14.21 -11.38 1.41
N LYS A 21 -14.20 -11.54 2.75
CA LYS A 21 -13.06 -11.15 3.60
C LYS A 21 -11.71 -11.70 3.07
N GLY A 22 -11.70 -12.95 2.62
CA GLY A 22 -10.50 -13.58 2.04
C GLY A 22 -10.05 -12.91 0.74
N LYS A 23 -10.99 -12.53 -0.14
CA LYS A 23 -10.65 -11.78 -1.37
C LYS A 23 -10.09 -10.39 -1.05
N THR A 24 -10.65 -9.68 -0.06
CA THR A 24 -10.13 -8.37 0.36
C THR A 24 -8.69 -8.48 0.86
N VAL A 25 -8.39 -9.50 1.69
CA VAL A 25 -7.02 -9.76 2.16
C VAL A 25 -6.09 -10.07 1.00
N ALA A 26 -6.49 -10.96 0.08
CA ALA A 26 -5.68 -11.33 -1.08
C ALA A 26 -5.35 -10.12 -1.96
N GLN A 27 -6.32 -9.23 -2.22
CA GLN A 27 -6.07 -8.00 -2.98
C GLN A 27 -5.12 -7.05 -2.24
N GLY A 28 -5.25 -6.94 -0.92
CA GLY A 28 -4.29 -6.19 -0.10
C GLY A 28 -2.86 -6.74 -0.21
N CYS A 29 -2.69 -8.06 -0.17
CA CYS A 29 -1.38 -8.71 -0.36
C CYS A 29 -0.82 -8.46 -1.76
N HIS A 30 -1.64 -8.54 -2.81
CA HIS A 30 -1.22 -8.23 -4.18
C HIS A 30 -0.75 -6.77 -4.29
N ALA A 31 -1.55 -5.82 -3.79
CA ALA A 31 -1.20 -4.40 -3.82
C ALA A 31 0.11 -4.12 -3.06
N SER A 32 0.31 -4.78 -1.93
CA SER A 32 1.52 -4.65 -1.12
C SER A 32 2.78 -5.10 -1.87
N LEU A 33 2.74 -6.30 -2.45
CA LEU A 33 3.89 -6.86 -3.17
C LEU A 33 4.19 -6.09 -4.46
N MET A 34 3.16 -5.71 -5.22
CA MET A 34 3.35 -4.97 -6.47
C MET A 34 3.93 -3.59 -6.24
N SER A 35 3.45 -2.86 -5.23
CA SER A 35 3.99 -1.53 -4.90
C SER A 35 5.39 -1.61 -4.29
N TYR A 36 5.73 -2.67 -3.54
CA TYR A 36 7.12 -2.92 -3.13
C TYR A 36 8.06 -3.03 -4.34
N PHE A 37 7.73 -3.86 -5.34
CA PHE A 37 8.58 -4.00 -6.53
C PHE A 37 8.68 -2.70 -7.35
N VAL A 38 7.63 -1.89 -7.36
CA VAL A 38 7.67 -0.55 -7.98
C VAL A 38 8.62 0.36 -7.21
N ALA A 39 8.52 0.40 -5.88
CA ALA A 39 9.38 1.20 -5.02
C ALA A 39 10.85 0.76 -5.14
N GLU A 40 11.14 -0.54 -5.05
CA GLU A 40 12.51 -1.09 -5.14
C GLU A 40 13.17 -0.79 -6.49
N ARG A 41 12.41 -0.80 -7.59
CA ARG A 41 12.93 -0.41 -8.92
C ARG A 41 13.21 1.08 -9.03
N ALA A 42 12.42 1.92 -8.35
CA ALA A 42 12.58 3.37 -8.38
C ALA A 42 13.70 3.83 -7.45
N ASP A 43 13.75 3.30 -6.24
CA ASP A 43 14.75 3.58 -5.22
C ASP A 43 14.92 2.35 -4.31
N LYS A 44 16.10 1.75 -4.32
CA LYS A 44 16.40 0.58 -3.48
C LYS A 44 16.57 0.94 -2.01
N ALA A 45 16.96 2.18 -1.70
CA ALA A 45 17.18 2.62 -0.33
C ALA A 45 15.84 2.73 0.41
N ILE A 46 14.82 3.38 -0.18
CA ILE A 46 13.50 3.52 0.43
C ILE A 46 12.82 2.16 0.67
N ALA A 47 12.94 1.23 -0.29
CA ALA A 47 12.38 -0.11 -0.15
C ALA A 47 13.08 -0.91 0.95
N LYS A 48 14.41 -0.81 1.03
CA LYS A 48 15.20 -1.46 2.08
C LYS A 48 14.88 -0.89 3.47
N GLU A 49 14.81 0.43 3.60
CA GLU A 49 14.49 1.09 4.87
C GLU A 49 13.09 0.68 5.35
N TRP A 50 12.08 0.67 4.47
CA TRP A 50 10.75 0.16 4.80
C TRP A 50 10.73 -1.30 5.29
N LEU A 51 11.54 -2.18 4.68
CA LEU A 51 11.70 -3.56 5.14
C LEU A 51 12.36 -3.61 6.53
N GLU A 52 13.42 -2.85 6.75
CA GLU A 52 14.14 -2.77 8.03
C GLU A 52 13.28 -2.18 9.16
N GLU A 53 12.32 -1.32 8.82
CA GLU A 53 11.31 -0.76 9.74
C GLU A 53 10.10 -1.68 10.00
N GLY A 54 10.12 -2.92 9.51
CA GLY A 54 9.07 -3.91 9.76
C GLY A 54 7.86 -3.80 8.83
N GLU A 55 8.07 -3.20 7.65
CA GLU A 55 7.12 -3.19 6.55
C GLU A 55 5.75 -2.59 6.89
N LYS A 56 5.74 -1.41 7.52
CA LYS A 56 4.51 -0.75 8.00
C LYS A 56 3.46 -0.61 6.89
N LYS A 57 2.25 -1.13 7.16
CA LYS A 57 1.10 -1.12 6.23
C LYS A 57 -0.12 -0.48 6.89
N ILE A 58 -0.77 0.45 6.18
CA ILE A 58 -2.03 1.08 6.59
C ILE A 58 -3.09 0.79 5.54
N VAL A 59 -4.16 0.12 5.92
CA VAL A 59 -5.26 -0.20 5.00
C VAL A 59 -6.41 0.79 5.21
N LEU A 60 -6.76 1.51 4.16
CA LEU A 60 -7.84 2.50 4.15
C LEU A 60 -8.94 2.07 3.16
N LYS A 61 -10.08 2.76 3.24
CA LYS A 61 -11.28 2.46 2.46
C LYS A 61 -11.68 3.66 1.62
N VAL A 62 -12.17 3.42 0.42
CA VAL A 62 -12.83 4.41 -0.44
C VAL A 62 -14.19 3.89 -0.89
N SER A 63 -15.10 4.81 -1.19
CA SER A 63 -16.47 4.47 -1.58
C SER A 63 -16.53 3.70 -2.90
N ASP A 64 -15.75 4.13 -3.89
CA ASP A 64 -15.88 3.72 -5.29
C ASP A 64 -14.59 3.92 -6.09
N GLU A 65 -14.66 3.61 -7.39
CA GLU A 65 -13.57 3.80 -8.35
C GLU A 65 -13.13 5.25 -8.52
N GLU A 66 -14.09 6.17 -8.56
CA GLU A 66 -13.82 7.59 -8.78
C GLU A 66 -13.00 8.17 -7.62
N ALA A 67 -13.35 7.80 -6.39
CA ALA A 67 -12.60 8.15 -5.19
C ALA A 67 -11.18 7.56 -5.20
N LEU A 68 -11.01 6.33 -5.71
CA LEU A 68 -9.68 5.73 -5.88
C LEU A 68 -8.85 6.47 -6.94
N GLU A 69 -9.43 6.79 -8.09
CA GLU A 69 -8.74 7.52 -9.16
C GLU A 69 -8.29 8.91 -8.73
N LYS A 70 -9.08 9.61 -7.91
CA LYS A 70 -8.73 10.92 -7.34
C LYS A 70 -7.48 10.88 -6.44
N LEU A 71 -7.15 9.71 -5.87
CA LEU A 71 -5.94 9.52 -5.07
C LEU A 71 -4.72 9.15 -5.93
N TYR A 72 -4.94 8.64 -7.15
CA TYR A 72 -3.87 8.20 -8.05
C TYR A 72 -3.33 9.34 -8.93
N LYS A 73 -4.20 10.28 -9.30
CA LYS A 73 -3.89 11.46 -10.12
C LYS A 73 -3.26 12.57 -9.29
#